data_AF-A0A3L7A5Q7-F1
#
_entry.id   AF-A0A3L7A5Q7-F1
#
_cell.length_a   1.000
_cell.length_b   1.000
_cell.length_c   1.000
_cell.angle_alpha   90.00
_cell.angle_beta   90.00
_cell.angle_gamma   90.00
#
_symmetry.space_group_name_H-M   'P 1'
#
loop_
_entity.id
_entity.type
_entity.pdbx_description
1 polymer ?
#
loop_
_entity_poly.entity_id
_entity_poly.type
_entity_poly.pdbx_seq_one_letter_code
_entity_poly.pdbx_strand_id
1 'polypeptide(L)'
;MRYLDLIPESHRGLRLARILSPWRLAGEPRTWASLVSEGRELPANANWFEVADAGLTEGERSAATPPRSELTPEIARALTEIRGALDARSIRYYRWAGYGFHGVEVAGVRETVVGSLLAIEAGTAFAAGSYPPTLAHDSAGRFALASLPYPDSIVVAADPELFLALHQTPGIEVVTVSPEDTVPPSAND
;
A
#
# COMPACT_ATOMS: atom_id res chain seq x y z
N MET A 1 -14.06 -6.17 2.57
CA MET A 1 -12.85 -6.58 3.34
C MET A 1 -12.37 -5.37 4.15
N ARG A 2 -11.98 -5.53 5.42
CA ARG A 2 -11.42 -4.41 6.21
C ARG A 2 -9.93 -4.29 5.96
N TYR A 3 -9.38 -3.08 6.15
CA TYR A 3 -7.93 -2.87 6.09
C TYR A 3 -7.18 -3.74 7.09
N LEU A 4 -7.74 -3.94 8.28
CA LEU A 4 -7.18 -4.80 9.32
C LEU A 4 -7.01 -6.27 8.87
N ASP A 5 -7.86 -6.74 7.96
CA ASP A 5 -7.83 -8.12 7.48
C ASP A 5 -6.61 -8.37 6.56
N LEU A 6 -6.00 -7.31 6.02
CA LEU A 6 -4.76 -7.35 5.21
C LEU A 6 -3.49 -7.52 6.04
N ILE A 7 -3.59 -7.21 7.34
CA ILE A 7 -2.45 -7.17 8.25
C ILE A 7 -2.37 -8.52 9.00
N PRO A 8 -1.16 -9.08 9.16
CA PRO A 8 -0.96 -10.30 9.95
C PRO A 8 -1.56 -10.14 11.34
N GLU A 9 -2.15 -11.22 11.87
CA GLU A 9 -2.88 -11.18 13.15
C GLU A 9 -2.01 -10.64 14.30
N SER A 10 -0.72 -10.98 14.32
CA SER A 10 0.26 -10.49 15.29
C SER A 10 0.45 -8.97 15.30
N HIS A 11 0.06 -8.28 14.23
CA HIS A 11 0.28 -6.84 14.02
C HIS A 11 -1.03 -6.04 14.04
N ARG A 12 -2.18 -6.69 14.23
CA ARG A 12 -3.51 -6.04 14.22
C ARG A 12 -3.76 -5.08 15.39
N GLY A 13 -2.92 -5.09 16.43
CA GLY A 13 -2.97 -4.12 17.54
C GLY A 13 -2.29 -2.78 17.24
N LEU A 14 -1.64 -2.65 16.08
CA LEU A 14 -0.93 -1.44 15.67
C LEU A 14 -1.89 -0.39 15.07
N ARG A 15 -1.38 0.85 14.95
CA ARG A 15 -2.11 1.92 14.26
C ARG A 15 -2.03 1.69 12.75
N LEU A 16 -3.14 1.89 12.07
CA LEU A 16 -3.22 1.70 10.63
C LEU A 16 -3.18 3.04 9.90
N ALA A 17 -2.34 3.13 8.89
CA ALA A 17 -2.25 4.23 7.95
C ALA A 17 -2.39 3.71 6.52
N ARG A 18 -2.99 4.51 5.64
CA ARG A 18 -3.01 4.28 4.21
C ARG A 18 -2.19 5.38 3.54
N ILE A 19 -1.10 4.98 2.91
CA ILE A 19 -0.30 5.85 2.05
C ILE A 19 -0.97 5.84 0.67
N LEU A 20 -1.42 7.01 0.23
CA LEU A 20 -2.08 7.20 -1.06
C LEU A 20 -1.01 7.40 -2.14
N SER A 21 -0.94 6.49 -3.10
CA SER A 21 -0.08 6.68 -4.28
C SER A 21 -0.64 7.83 -5.12
N PRO A 22 0.23 8.65 -5.75
CA PRO A 22 -0.24 9.73 -6.60
C PRO A 22 -0.91 9.18 -7.86
N TRP A 23 -1.97 9.87 -8.28
CA TRP A 23 -2.54 9.70 -9.61
C TRP A 23 -1.78 10.59 -10.60
N ARG A 24 -2.09 10.49 -11.89
CA ARG A 24 -1.42 11.32 -12.92
C ARG A 24 -2.43 12.04 -13.80
N LEU A 25 -2.17 13.31 -14.12
CA LEU A 25 -2.89 14.07 -15.14
C LEU A 25 -1.94 14.35 -16.31
N ALA A 26 -2.26 13.83 -17.49
CA ALA A 26 -1.39 13.96 -18.67
C ALA A 26 0.07 13.54 -18.40
N GLY A 27 0.27 12.50 -17.57
CA GLY A 27 1.58 11.97 -17.17
C GLY A 27 2.18 12.60 -15.91
N GLU A 28 1.74 13.78 -15.51
CA GLU A 28 2.28 14.49 -14.34
C GLU A 28 1.65 13.98 -13.03
N PRO A 29 2.44 13.67 -11.99
CA PRO A 29 1.91 13.20 -10.72
C PRO A 29 1.11 14.29 -9.99
N ARG A 30 0.02 13.87 -9.34
CA ARG A 30 -0.89 14.73 -8.59
C ARG A 30 -1.27 14.07 -7.27
N THR A 31 -1.56 14.91 -6.28
CA THR A 31 -2.01 14.49 -4.95
C THR A 31 -3.52 14.25 -4.95
N TRP A 32 -4.00 13.35 -4.11
CA TRP A 32 -5.42 13.13 -3.88
C TRP A 32 -6.10 14.37 -3.30
N ALA A 33 -5.41 15.12 -2.42
CA ALA A 33 -5.90 16.37 -1.88
C ALA A 33 -6.22 17.40 -2.98
N SER A 34 -5.57 17.34 -4.15
CA SER A 34 -5.90 18.22 -5.27
C SER A 34 -7.28 17.97 -5.89
N LEU A 35 -7.90 16.82 -5.60
CA LEU A 35 -9.24 16.45 -6.07
C LEU A 35 -10.34 16.72 -5.05
N VAL A 36 -9.98 17.16 -3.85
CA VAL A 36 -10.92 17.37 -2.75
C VAL A 36 -11.06 18.85 -2.47
N SER A 37 -12.29 19.30 -2.27
CA SER A 37 -12.57 20.69 -1.94
C SER A 37 -11.87 21.09 -0.64
N GLU A 38 -11.42 22.35 -0.56
CA GLU A 38 -10.73 22.88 0.61
C GLU A 38 -11.53 22.64 1.90
N GLY A 39 -10.84 22.15 2.94
CA GLY A 39 -11.45 21.84 4.24
C GLY A 39 -12.15 20.49 4.35
N ARG A 40 -12.15 19.66 3.30
CA ARG A 40 -12.59 18.26 3.38
C ARG A 40 -11.42 17.31 3.55
N GLU A 41 -11.54 16.41 4.52
CA GLU A 41 -10.61 15.30 4.70
C GLU A 41 -10.95 14.13 3.77
N LEU A 42 -9.92 13.48 3.24
CA LEU A 42 -10.06 12.22 2.50
C LEU A 42 -10.24 11.08 3.49
N PRO A 43 -11.37 10.36 3.46
CA PRO A 43 -11.54 9.20 4.34
C PRO A 43 -10.62 8.06 3.87
N ALA A 44 -10.23 7.18 4.80
CA ALA A 44 -9.36 6.05 4.48
C ALA A 44 -9.95 5.09 3.44
N ASN A 45 -11.28 4.99 3.35
CA ASN A 45 -11.99 4.20 2.34
C ASN A 45 -12.19 4.93 1.00
N ALA A 46 -11.59 6.12 0.79
CA ALA A 46 -11.73 6.88 -0.45
C ALA A 46 -11.37 6.04 -1.69
N ASN A 47 -12.29 5.98 -2.64
CA ASN A 47 -12.11 5.31 -3.92
C ASN A 47 -11.61 6.30 -4.98
N TRP A 48 -10.63 5.90 -5.79
CA TRP A 48 -10.08 6.74 -6.87
C TRP A 48 -11.17 7.21 -7.83
N PHE A 49 -12.06 6.31 -8.25
CA PHE A 49 -13.10 6.62 -9.23
C PHE A 49 -14.11 7.63 -8.67
N GLU A 50 -14.51 7.50 -7.41
CA GLU A 50 -15.43 8.44 -6.76
C GLU A 50 -14.79 9.82 -6.58
N VAL A 51 -13.54 9.87 -6.13
CA VAL A 51 -12.80 11.13 -5.91
C VAL A 51 -12.49 11.82 -7.24
N ALA A 52 -12.07 11.07 -8.25
CA ALA A 52 -11.90 11.59 -9.60
C ALA A 52 -13.23 12.05 -10.20
N ASP A 53 -14.34 11.37 -9.89
CA ASP A 53 -15.65 11.75 -10.40
C ASP A 53 -16.13 13.09 -9.88
N ALA A 54 -15.91 13.33 -8.59
CA ALA A 54 -16.24 14.59 -7.96
C ALA A 54 -15.27 15.73 -8.30
N GLY A 55 -13.98 15.41 -8.52
CA GLY A 55 -12.90 16.40 -8.61
C GLY A 55 -12.47 16.80 -10.01
N LEU A 56 -12.72 15.98 -11.04
CA LEU A 56 -12.23 16.21 -12.41
C LEU A 56 -13.34 16.53 -13.40
N THR A 57 -13.04 17.46 -14.31
CA THR A 57 -13.85 17.65 -15.52
C THR A 57 -13.76 16.44 -16.45
N GLU A 58 -14.71 16.31 -17.38
CA GLU A 58 -14.72 15.20 -18.36
C GLU A 58 -13.44 15.14 -19.20
N GLY A 59 -12.91 16.29 -19.61
CA GLY A 59 -11.67 16.38 -20.37
C GLY A 59 -10.44 15.94 -19.56
N GLU A 60 -10.36 16.36 -18.29
CA GLU A 60 -9.25 15.97 -17.40
C GLU A 60 -9.30 14.49 -17.07
N ARG A 61 -10.50 13.95 -16.83
CA ARG A 61 -10.71 12.53 -16.52
C ARG A 61 -10.23 11.63 -17.65
N SER A 62 -10.49 12.01 -18.90
CA SER A 62 -9.98 11.29 -20.08
C SER A 62 -8.44 11.29 -20.16
N ALA A 63 -7.78 12.29 -19.59
CA ALA A 63 -6.32 12.40 -19.51
C ALA A 63 -5.73 11.90 -18.17
N ALA A 64 -6.59 11.50 -17.23
CA ALA A 64 -6.19 11.07 -15.90
C ALA A 64 -5.85 9.58 -15.92
N THR A 65 -4.76 9.20 -15.25
CA THR A 65 -4.39 7.82 -14.99
C THR A 65 -4.55 7.56 -13.49
N PRO A 66 -5.24 6.46 -13.10
CA PRO A 66 -5.31 6.08 -11.69
C PRO A 66 -3.92 5.90 -11.10
N PRO A 67 -3.77 6.01 -9.77
CA PRO A 67 -2.53 5.59 -9.13
C PRO A 67 -2.22 4.13 -9.50
N ARG A 68 -0.95 3.74 -9.47
CA ARG A 68 -0.52 2.39 -9.90
C ARG A 68 0.35 1.68 -8.85
N SER A 69 0.26 2.06 -7.58
CA SER A 69 1.10 1.53 -6.49
C SER A 69 2.62 1.66 -6.69
N GLU A 70 3.08 2.32 -7.75
CA GLU A 70 4.51 2.58 -7.99
C GLU A 70 5.05 3.51 -6.88
N LEU A 71 6.19 3.14 -6.32
CA LEU A 71 6.84 3.94 -5.28
C LEU A 71 7.45 5.19 -5.90
N THR A 72 6.91 6.35 -5.55
CA THR A 72 7.62 7.61 -5.81
C THR A 72 8.91 7.68 -5.00
N PRO A 73 9.85 8.58 -5.35
CA PRO A 73 11.05 8.82 -4.54
C PRO A 73 10.72 9.10 -3.06
N GLU A 74 9.65 9.82 -2.79
CA GLU A 74 9.22 10.20 -1.44
C GLU A 74 8.68 9.01 -0.66
N ILE A 75 7.80 8.19 -1.27
CA ILE A 75 7.26 6.97 -0.63
C ILE A 75 8.38 5.94 -0.43
N ALA A 76 9.23 5.74 -1.45
CA ALA A 76 10.40 4.86 -1.38
C ALA A 76 11.34 5.25 -0.22
N ARG A 77 11.61 6.54 -0.08
CA ARG A 77 12.42 7.09 1.02
C ARG A 77 11.75 6.85 2.37
N ALA A 78 10.47 7.16 2.52
CA ALA A 78 9.72 6.97 3.77
C ALA A 78 9.78 5.51 4.26
N LEU A 79 9.52 4.56 3.35
CA LEU A 79 9.56 3.12 3.66
C LEU A 79 10.99 2.63 3.95
N THR A 80 11.99 3.21 3.29
CA THR A 80 13.41 2.91 3.56
C THR A 80 13.85 3.44 4.92
N GLU A 81 13.39 4.63 5.32
CA GLU A 81 13.63 5.21 6.64
C GLU A 81 12.99 4.36 7.75
N ILE A 82 11.75 3.90 7.57
CA ILE A 82 11.10 2.95 8.49
C ILE A 82 11.93 1.66 8.61
N ARG A 83 12.36 1.08 7.48
CA ARG A 83 13.23 -0.09 7.49
C ARG A 83 14.53 0.16 8.26
N GLY A 84 15.09 1.37 8.20
CA GLY A 84 16.29 1.75 8.93
C GLY A 84 16.07 1.97 10.43
N ALA A 85 14.88 2.42 10.82
CA ALA A 85 14.46 2.54 12.22
C ALA A 85 14.16 1.17 12.87
N LEU A 86 13.87 0.17 12.06
CA LEU A 86 13.73 -1.23 12.44
C LEU A 86 15.07 -1.96 12.30
N ASP A 87 15.23 -3.12 12.96
CA ASP A 87 16.30 -4.04 12.56
C ASP A 87 15.99 -4.54 11.14
N ALA A 88 16.70 -4.04 10.14
CA ALA A 88 16.44 -4.36 8.73
C ALA A 88 16.47 -5.87 8.42
N ARG A 89 17.14 -6.69 9.24
CA ARG A 89 17.17 -8.16 9.08
C ARG A 89 15.93 -8.85 9.65
N SER A 90 15.13 -8.14 10.44
CA SER A 90 13.91 -8.64 11.06
C SER A 90 12.69 -8.57 10.15
N ILE A 91 12.77 -7.83 9.03
CA ILE A 91 11.64 -7.65 8.12
C ILE A 91 11.65 -8.77 7.07
N ARG A 92 10.53 -9.48 7.00
CA ARG A 92 10.24 -10.43 5.92
C ARG A 92 9.42 -9.73 4.86
N TYR A 93 9.76 -9.98 3.60
CA TYR A 93 9.09 -9.39 2.45
C TYR A 93 8.51 -10.50 1.58
N TYR A 94 7.31 -10.28 1.07
CA TYR A 94 6.64 -11.22 0.18
C TYR A 94 6.05 -10.49 -1.02
N ARG A 95 6.06 -11.17 -2.17
CA ARG A 95 5.45 -10.71 -3.41
C ARG A 95 4.46 -11.74 -3.92
N TRP A 96 3.30 -11.28 -4.38
CA TRP A 96 2.35 -12.13 -5.05
C TRP A 96 2.91 -12.62 -6.39
N ALA A 97 2.90 -13.93 -6.58
CA ALA A 97 3.52 -14.62 -7.72
C ALA A 97 2.54 -14.86 -8.88
N GLY A 98 1.41 -14.16 -8.91
CA GLY A 98 0.40 -14.34 -9.94
C GLY A 98 -0.50 -15.56 -9.73
N TYR A 99 -1.56 -15.65 -10.54
CA TYR A 99 -2.42 -16.84 -10.67
C TYR A 99 -1.76 -17.96 -11.49
N GLY A 100 -0.44 -18.11 -11.40
CA GLY A 100 0.29 -19.20 -12.02
C GLY A 100 0.22 -20.46 -11.16
N PHE A 101 0.17 -21.62 -11.81
CA PHE A 101 0.34 -22.90 -11.13
C PHE A 101 1.78 -23.05 -10.67
N HIS A 102 2.03 -22.75 -9.40
CA HIS A 102 3.33 -23.01 -8.79
C HIS A 102 3.27 -24.41 -8.18
N GLY A 103 4.11 -25.31 -8.70
CA GLY A 103 4.28 -26.63 -8.12
C GLY A 103 5.07 -26.49 -6.83
N VAL A 104 4.40 -26.60 -5.68
CA VAL A 104 5.07 -26.65 -4.38
C VAL A 104 5.17 -28.12 -3.99
N GLU A 105 6.39 -28.59 -3.71
CA GLU A 105 6.60 -29.94 -3.22
C GLU A 105 6.52 -29.93 -1.69
N VAL A 106 5.46 -30.52 -1.14
CA VAL A 106 5.25 -30.66 0.30
C VAL A 106 5.25 -32.15 0.63
N ALA A 107 6.22 -32.61 1.42
CA ALA A 107 6.34 -34.01 1.83
C ALA A 107 6.31 -35.04 0.66
N GLY A 108 6.87 -34.69 -0.50
CA GLY A 108 6.91 -35.55 -1.68
C GLY A 108 5.63 -35.56 -2.53
N VAL A 109 4.65 -34.71 -2.20
CA VAL A 109 3.45 -34.48 -3.01
C VAL A 109 3.60 -33.14 -3.73
N ARG A 110 3.38 -33.12 -5.05
CA ARG A 110 3.37 -31.89 -5.85
C ARG A 110 1.97 -31.27 -5.78
N GLU A 111 1.82 -30.27 -4.93
CA GLU A 111 0.58 -29.51 -4.84
C GLU A 111 0.55 -28.40 -5.90
N THR A 112 -0.64 -28.17 -6.45
CA THR A 112 -0.89 -27.13 -7.44
C THR A 112 -1.51 -25.95 -6.70
N VAL A 113 -0.70 -24.92 -6.42
CA VAL A 113 -1.16 -23.71 -5.74
C VAL A 113 -1.47 -22.64 -6.76
N VAL A 114 -2.70 -22.11 -6.75
CA VAL A 114 -3.11 -20.95 -7.55
C VAL A 114 -2.98 -19.71 -6.69
N GLY A 115 -2.00 -18.86 -7.00
CA GLY A 115 -1.67 -17.68 -6.20
C GLY A 115 -0.82 -18.04 -4.98
N SER A 116 0.43 -17.58 -4.97
CA SER A 116 1.31 -17.74 -3.81
C SER A 116 2.04 -16.44 -3.49
N LEU A 117 2.40 -16.27 -2.22
CA LEU A 117 3.32 -15.23 -1.77
C LEU A 117 4.73 -15.82 -1.75
N LEU A 118 5.64 -15.25 -2.54
CA LEU A 118 7.04 -15.63 -2.57
C LEU A 118 7.84 -14.69 -1.67
N ALA A 119 8.66 -15.26 -0.78
CA ALA A 119 9.62 -14.47 -0.02
C ALA A 119 10.63 -13.81 -0.97
N ILE A 120 10.91 -12.52 -0.76
CA ILE A 120 11.88 -11.76 -1.57
C ILE A 120 12.96 -11.16 -0.68
N GLU A 121 14.15 -10.95 -1.26
CA GLU A 121 15.24 -10.30 -0.55
C GLU A 121 14.98 -8.80 -0.36
N ALA A 122 15.47 -8.26 0.76
CA ALA A 122 15.27 -6.87 1.16
C ALA A 122 15.94 -5.84 0.21
N GLY A 123 16.91 -6.27 -0.62
CA GLY A 123 17.85 -5.41 -1.33
C GLY A 123 17.22 -4.27 -2.14
N THR A 124 16.04 -4.49 -2.70
CA THR A 124 15.32 -3.50 -3.53
C THR A 124 13.86 -3.34 -3.14
N ALA A 125 13.46 -3.77 -1.94
CA ALA A 125 12.05 -3.85 -1.54
C ALA A 125 11.32 -2.51 -1.67
N PHE A 126 12.02 -1.39 -1.45
CA PHE A 126 11.46 -0.03 -1.48
C PHE A 126 12.16 0.90 -2.46
N ALA A 127 12.65 0.40 -3.60
CA ALA A 127 13.28 1.25 -4.61
C ALA A 127 12.25 2.16 -5.30
N ALA A 128 12.61 3.42 -5.55
CA ALA A 128 11.78 4.33 -6.36
C ALA A 128 11.57 3.76 -7.77
N GLY A 129 10.39 3.96 -8.33
CA GLY A 129 9.98 3.41 -9.63
C GLY A 129 9.65 1.91 -9.61
N SER A 130 9.70 1.26 -8.44
CA SER A 130 9.34 -0.14 -8.27
C SER A 130 7.98 -0.29 -7.59
N TYR A 131 7.42 -1.49 -7.67
CA TYR A 131 6.24 -1.86 -6.89
C TYR A 131 6.66 -2.34 -5.50
N PRO A 132 5.95 -1.91 -4.44
CA PRO A 132 6.21 -2.39 -3.09
C PRO A 132 6.03 -3.92 -3.00
N PRO A 133 6.55 -4.54 -1.94
CA PRO A 133 6.21 -5.91 -1.58
C PRO A 133 4.70 -5.99 -1.33
N THR A 134 4.06 -7.08 -1.78
CA THR A 134 2.64 -7.34 -1.49
C THR A 134 2.40 -7.40 0.01
N LEU A 135 3.31 -8.02 0.75
CA LEU A 135 3.30 -8.07 2.20
C LEU A 135 4.71 -7.84 2.72
N ALA A 136 4.85 -7.08 3.79
CA ALA A 136 6.06 -7.07 4.60
C ALA A 136 5.70 -7.00 6.07
N HIS A 137 6.48 -7.62 6.94
CA HIS A 137 6.29 -7.47 8.38
C HIS A 137 7.57 -7.77 9.15
N ASP A 138 7.77 -7.08 10.25
CA ASP A 138 8.88 -7.31 11.16
C ASP A 138 8.57 -8.46 12.14
N SER A 139 9.62 -9.06 12.71
CA SER A 139 9.45 -10.08 13.75
C SER A 139 9.19 -9.51 15.15
N ALA A 140 9.44 -8.21 15.38
CA ALA A 140 9.25 -7.57 16.67
C ALA A 140 7.81 -7.05 16.87
N GLY A 141 6.95 -7.16 15.86
CA GLY A 141 5.54 -6.76 15.97
C GLY A 141 5.32 -5.25 15.90
N ARG A 142 6.28 -4.48 15.38
CA ARG A 142 6.24 -3.01 15.31
C ARG A 142 5.74 -2.48 13.97
N PHE A 143 5.83 -3.29 12.91
CA PHE A 143 5.56 -2.87 11.54
C PHE A 143 5.04 -4.01 10.67
N ALA A 144 3.94 -3.76 9.97
CA ALA A 144 3.52 -4.54 8.83
C ALA A 144 3.04 -3.63 7.69
N LEU A 145 3.16 -4.13 6.48
CA LEU A 145 2.78 -3.45 5.25
C LEU A 145 2.04 -4.43 4.37
N ALA A 146 0.92 -4.00 3.81
CA ALA A 146 0.23 -4.68 2.73
C ALA A 146 0.08 -3.71 1.57
N SER A 147 0.53 -4.11 0.38
CA SER A 147 0.17 -3.42 -0.86
C SER A 147 -0.81 -4.30 -1.61
N LEU A 148 -1.97 -3.72 -1.94
CA LEU A 148 -2.99 -4.40 -2.71
C LEU A 148 -2.85 -4.07 -4.18
N PRO A 149 -3.30 -4.96 -5.09
CA PRO A 149 -3.48 -4.65 -6.50
C PRO A 149 -4.51 -3.52 -6.71
N TYR A 150 -5.41 -3.33 -5.74
CA TYR A 150 -6.41 -2.27 -5.71
C TYR A 150 -6.98 -2.10 -4.28
N PRO A 151 -7.24 -0.87 -3.78
CA PRO A 151 -6.88 0.40 -4.39
C PRO A 151 -5.39 0.64 -4.25
N ASP A 152 -4.82 1.23 -5.28
CA ASP A 152 -3.41 1.59 -5.44
C ASP A 152 -2.86 2.44 -4.30
N SER A 153 -2.57 1.77 -3.20
CA SER A 153 -2.21 2.36 -1.93
C SER A 153 -1.54 1.31 -1.08
N ILE A 154 -0.75 1.81 -0.14
CA ILE A 154 0.05 0.98 0.75
C ILE A 154 -0.56 1.12 2.13
N VAL A 155 -1.00 0.01 2.69
CA VAL A 155 -1.57 -0.06 4.02
C VAL A 155 -0.43 -0.42 4.97
N VAL A 156 -0.20 0.43 5.96
CA VAL A 156 0.85 0.24 6.95
C VAL A 156 0.23 0.11 8.32
N ALA A 157 0.56 -0.97 9.01
CA ALA A 157 0.37 -1.13 10.45
C ALA A 157 1.68 -0.76 11.14
N ALA A 158 1.65 0.24 12.00
CA ALA A 158 2.85 0.79 12.63
C ALA A 158 2.60 1.07 14.11
N ASP A 159 3.66 0.93 14.91
CA ASP A 159 3.67 1.44 16.27
C ASP A 159 3.54 2.98 16.30
N PRO A 160 3.29 3.60 17.47
CA PRO A 160 3.05 5.04 17.54
C PRO A 160 4.18 5.92 16.98
N GLU A 161 5.44 5.49 17.11
CA GLU A 161 6.60 6.25 16.64
C GLU A 161 6.65 6.25 15.10
N LEU A 162 6.59 5.07 14.50
CA LEU A 162 6.63 4.89 13.04
C LEU A 162 5.37 5.48 12.38
N PHE A 163 4.22 5.36 13.03
CA PHE A 163 2.96 5.94 12.57
C PHE A 163 3.04 7.46 12.47
N LEU A 164 3.57 8.13 13.51
CA LEU A 164 3.75 9.59 13.48
C LEU A 164 4.78 10.00 12.43
N ALA A 165 5.88 9.26 12.29
CA ALA A 165 6.90 9.53 11.28
C ALA A 165 6.31 9.50 9.85
N LEU A 166 5.41 8.55 9.55
CA LEU A 166 4.70 8.49 8.28
C LEU A 166 3.88 9.75 8.01
N HIS A 167 3.03 10.17 8.95
CA HIS A 167 2.20 11.36 8.79
C HIS A 167 3.00 12.66 8.70
N GLN A 168 4.22 12.69 9.24
CA GLN A 168 5.10 13.85 9.18
C GLN A 168 6.03 13.84 7.96
N THR A 169 6.02 12.76 7.16
CA THR A 169 6.93 12.65 6.02
C THR A 169 6.52 13.62 4.90
N PRO A 170 7.38 14.57 4.50
CA PRO A 170 7.04 15.51 3.44
C PRO A 170 6.90 14.81 2.09
N GLY A 171 5.90 15.22 1.32
CA GLY A 171 5.70 14.77 -0.06
C GLY A 171 4.95 13.45 -0.24
N ILE A 172 4.44 12.86 0.84
CA ILE A 172 3.53 11.72 0.78
C ILE A 172 2.18 12.07 1.41
N GLU A 173 1.10 11.49 0.88
CA GLU A 173 -0.23 11.63 1.46
C GLU A 173 -0.58 10.39 2.28
N VAL A 174 -0.84 10.61 3.56
CA VAL A 174 -1.13 9.55 4.52
C VAL A 174 -2.44 9.86 5.22
N VAL A 175 -3.37 8.91 5.17
CA VAL A 175 -4.64 8.98 5.89
C VAL A 175 -4.67 7.93 7.00
N THR A 176 -5.19 8.30 8.15
CA THR A 176 -5.40 7.36 9.27
C THR A 176 -6.52 6.41 8.91
N VAL A 177 -6.34 5.14 9.20
CA VAL A 177 -7.34 4.09 8.96
C VAL A 177 -7.93 3.66 10.30
N SER A 178 -9.24 3.77 10.43
CA SER A 178 -10.01 3.31 11.58
C SER A 178 -10.38 1.83 11.45
N PRO A 179 -10.69 1.11 12.55
CA PRO A 179 -11.04 -0.31 12.51
C PRO A 179 -12.26 -0.67 11.64
N GLU A 180 -13.19 0.28 11.48
CA GLU A 180 -14.39 0.17 10.65
C GLU A 180 -14.13 0.44 9.17
N ASP A 181 -12.98 1.03 8.81
CA ASP A 181 -12.67 1.35 7.43
C ASP A 181 -12.46 0.09 6.61
N THR A 182 -13.06 0.12 5.42
CA THR A 182 -13.02 -0.98 4.47
C THR A 182 -12.16 -0.61 3.27
N VAL A 183 -11.51 -1.64 2.73
CA VAL A 183 -10.82 -1.53 1.45
C VAL A 183 -11.87 -1.23 0.40
N PRO A 184 -11.76 -0.12 -0.36
CA PRO A 184 -12.71 0.18 -1.41
C PRO A 184 -12.69 -0.92 -2.48
N PRO A 185 -13.86 -1.26 -3.05
CA PRO A 185 -13.99 -2.34 -4.01
C PRO A 185 -13.17 -2.04 -5.26
N SER A 186 -12.58 -3.08 -5.86
CA SER A 186 -11.95 -2.95 -7.17
C SER A 186 -13.03 -2.87 -8.24
N ALA A 187 -12.83 -2.03 -9.25
CA ALA A 187 -13.70 -2.00 -10.43
C ALA A 187 -13.44 -3.29 -11.24
N ASN A 188 -13.94 -4.41 -10.74
CA ASN A 188 -14.08 -5.75 -11.32
C ASN A 188 -14.54 -6.80 -10.28
N ASP A 189 -14.91 -6.39 -9.04
CA ASP A 189 -15.64 -7.25 -8.08
C ASP A 189 -17.14 -7.32 -8.37
#